data_AF-A0A7W0P3F6-F1
#
_entry.id   AF-A0A7W0P3F6-F1
#
_cell.length_a   1.000
_cell.length_b   1.000
_cell.length_c   1.000
_cell.angle_alpha   90.00
_cell.angle_beta   90.00
_cell.angle_gamma   90.00
#
_symmetry.space_group_name_H-M   'P 1'
#
loop_
_entity.id
_entity.type
_entity.pdbx_description
1 polymer ?
#
loop_
_entity_poly.entity_id
_entity_poly.type
_entity_poly.pdbx_seq_one_letter_code
_entity_poly.pdbx_strand_id
1 'polypeptide(L)'
;LLPGYGWLFPMADGRVNLGAGLLSTFRNFKDISAPRLFDAFAKMLPEERGISEETADGRMLSGPLPMSMNRAPQAVPGMLVVGDAAGAVNPMNGEGIAYAIETGEMAAELLHEALVKDRPGLAMVYPQALRERYGRYFHLGRGFARLVGKPEIMGPATKYLLPNRKVMGFAMRMMANLTDGRDGDAQDKLFYVLERLARAS
;
A
#
# COMPACT_ATOMS: atom_id res chain seq x y z
N LEU A 1 -12.78 11.49 -13.61
CA LEU A 1 -12.46 10.41 -12.63
C LEU A 1 -11.37 10.94 -11.71
N LEU A 2 -11.63 10.96 -10.40
CA LEU A 2 -10.59 11.23 -9.41
C LEU A 2 -9.82 9.92 -9.17
N PRO A 3 -8.47 9.93 -9.17
CA PRO A 3 -7.68 8.74 -8.90
C PRO A 3 -7.64 8.49 -7.39
N GLY A 4 -8.71 7.88 -6.91
CA GLY A 4 -8.90 7.44 -5.54
C GLY A 4 -9.65 6.12 -5.50
N TYR A 5 -9.84 5.60 -4.31
CA TYR A 5 -10.62 4.40 -4.06
C TYR A 5 -11.43 4.58 -2.78
N GLY A 6 -12.61 3.97 -2.76
CA GLY A 6 -13.42 3.83 -1.55
C GLY A 6 -13.38 2.38 -1.07
N TRP A 7 -13.57 2.18 0.24
CA TRP A 7 -13.70 0.85 0.81
C TRP A 7 -14.91 0.79 1.74
N LEU A 8 -15.49 -0.40 1.82
CA LEU A 8 -16.56 -0.77 2.73
C LEU A 8 -16.22 -2.15 3.29
N PHE A 9 -15.66 -2.19 4.50
CA PHE A 9 -15.23 -3.43 5.14
C PHE A 9 -16.25 -3.86 6.19
N PRO A 10 -16.94 -5.00 6.00
CA PRO A 10 -17.92 -5.49 6.95
C PRO A 10 -17.26 -5.94 8.25
N MET A 11 -17.93 -5.68 9.37
CA MET A 11 -17.57 -6.13 10.72
C MET A 11 -18.54 -7.22 11.19
N ALA A 12 -18.13 -7.98 12.20
CA ALA A 12 -18.88 -9.15 12.68
C ALA A 12 -20.26 -8.82 13.29
N ASP A 13 -20.47 -7.58 13.71
CA ASP A 13 -21.68 -7.11 14.41
C ASP A 13 -22.63 -6.29 13.51
N GLY A 14 -22.50 -6.45 12.19
CA GLY A 14 -23.35 -5.74 11.21
C GLY A 14 -22.90 -4.32 10.92
N ARG A 15 -21.83 -3.83 11.57
CA ARG A 15 -21.21 -2.54 11.24
C ARG A 15 -20.32 -2.64 10.01
N VAL A 16 -19.92 -1.49 9.47
CA VAL A 16 -18.97 -1.37 8.38
C VAL A 16 -17.92 -0.32 8.69
N ASN A 17 -16.65 -0.60 8.38
CA ASN A 17 -15.64 0.44 8.26
C ASN A 17 -15.73 1.03 6.84
N LEU A 18 -16.20 2.27 6.77
CA LEU A 18 -16.29 3.04 5.53
C LEU A 18 -15.10 4.00 5.44
N GLY A 19 -14.52 4.12 4.26
CA GLY A 19 -13.56 5.19 4.00
C GLY A 19 -13.28 5.42 2.53
N ALA A 20 -12.54 6.49 2.27
CA ALA A 20 -12.11 6.86 0.94
C ALA A 20 -10.69 7.43 0.99
N GLY A 21 -9.90 7.10 -0.02
CA GLY A 21 -8.51 7.53 -0.17
C GLY A 21 -8.26 8.10 -1.56
N LEU A 22 -7.30 9.01 -1.65
CA LEU A 22 -6.79 9.56 -2.89
C LEU A 22 -5.31 9.26 -3.02
N LEU A 23 -4.86 9.00 -4.24
CA LEU A 23 -3.44 8.89 -4.54
C LEU A 23 -2.87 10.27 -4.83
N SER A 24 -1.70 10.58 -4.27
CA SER A 24 -1.00 11.87 -4.45
C SER A 24 -0.37 12.05 -5.84
N THR A 25 -0.82 11.30 -6.83
CA THR A 25 -0.17 11.16 -8.15
C THR A 25 -0.68 12.13 -9.22
N PHE A 26 -1.61 13.03 -8.88
CA PHE A 26 -2.16 14.04 -9.80
C PHE A 26 -1.97 15.48 -9.30
N ARG A 27 -1.92 16.43 -10.25
CA ARG A 27 -1.47 17.82 -10.04
C ARG A 27 -2.23 18.59 -8.96
N ASN A 28 -3.54 18.31 -8.81
CA ASN A 28 -4.43 19.05 -7.92
C ASN A 28 -4.81 18.24 -6.66
N PHE A 29 -4.04 17.20 -6.30
CA PHE A 29 -4.36 16.34 -5.14
C PHE A 29 -4.50 17.14 -3.84
N LYS A 30 -3.62 18.13 -3.63
CA LYS A 30 -3.62 18.97 -2.43
C LYS A 30 -4.86 19.85 -2.31
N ASP A 31 -5.57 20.07 -3.41
CA ASP A 31 -6.78 20.89 -3.45
C ASP A 31 -8.03 20.08 -3.08
N ILE A 32 -7.91 18.75 -2.93
CA ILE A 32 -9.03 17.88 -2.58
C ILE A 32 -9.08 17.65 -1.08
N SER A 33 -10.20 18.02 -0.49
CA SER A 33 -10.53 17.73 0.90
C SER A 33 -10.87 16.24 1.06
N ALA A 34 -10.11 15.52 1.88
CA ALA A 34 -10.40 14.13 2.26
C ALA A 34 -11.82 13.96 2.86
N PRO A 35 -12.29 14.86 3.77
CA PRO A 35 -13.70 14.87 4.19
C PRO A 35 -14.69 14.91 3.04
N ARG A 36 -14.51 15.84 2.09
CA ARG A 36 -15.44 15.97 0.95
C ARG A 36 -15.42 14.76 0.03
N LEU A 37 -14.25 14.12 -0.14
CA LEU A 37 -14.15 12.87 -0.88
C LEU A 37 -14.95 11.76 -0.19
N PHE A 38 -14.76 11.62 1.12
CA PHE A 38 -15.49 10.65 1.92
C PHE A 38 -17.01 10.88 1.81
N ASP A 39 -17.47 12.12 1.98
CA ASP A 39 -18.89 12.47 1.86
C ASP A 39 -19.44 12.14 0.47
N ALA A 40 -18.67 12.44 -0.59
CA ALA A 40 -19.07 12.13 -1.95
C ALA A 40 -19.17 10.62 -2.18
N PHE A 41 -18.24 9.83 -1.63
CA PHE A 41 -18.28 8.38 -1.72
C PHE A 41 -19.44 7.78 -0.91
N ALA A 42 -19.65 8.25 0.33
CA ALA A 42 -20.74 7.80 1.20
C ALA A 42 -22.11 8.01 0.54
N LYS A 43 -22.31 9.18 -0.10
CA LYS A 43 -23.55 9.52 -0.83
C LYS A 43 -23.79 8.70 -2.10
N MET A 44 -22.77 8.00 -2.62
CA MET A 44 -22.94 7.09 -3.76
C MET A 44 -23.48 5.71 -3.34
N LEU A 45 -23.49 5.41 -2.04
CA LEU A 45 -23.98 4.13 -1.54
C LEU A 45 -25.51 4.11 -1.50
N PRO A 46 -26.15 2.94 -1.76
CA PRO A 46 -27.61 2.82 -1.69
C PRO A 46 -28.15 3.14 -0.30
N GLU A 47 -29.26 3.90 -0.22
CA GLU A 47 -29.87 4.32 1.04
C GLU A 47 -30.27 3.14 1.94
N GLU A 48 -30.64 2.00 1.34
CA GLU A 48 -31.05 0.79 2.07
C GLU A 48 -29.92 0.18 2.90
N ARG A 49 -28.67 0.62 2.69
CA ARG A 49 -27.52 0.24 3.51
C ARG A 49 -27.49 0.94 4.88
N GLY A 50 -28.30 1.99 5.08
CA GLY A 50 -28.38 2.72 6.35
C GLY A 50 -27.08 3.42 6.74
N ILE A 51 -26.25 3.80 5.77
CA ILE A 51 -24.97 4.47 6.00
C ILE A 51 -25.20 5.98 5.99
N SER A 52 -25.13 6.62 7.15
CA SER A 52 -25.31 8.06 7.32
C SER A 52 -24.48 8.59 8.50
N GLU A 53 -24.48 9.91 8.67
CA GLU A 53 -23.89 10.54 9.85
C GLU A 53 -24.65 10.16 11.14
N GLU A 54 -25.96 9.93 11.05
CA GLU A 54 -26.80 9.51 12.18
C GLU A 54 -26.49 8.08 12.66
N THR A 55 -26.00 7.23 11.75
CA THR A 55 -25.63 5.84 12.06
C THR A 55 -24.12 5.65 12.28
N ALA A 56 -23.34 6.73 12.29
CA ALA A 56 -21.90 6.68 12.50
C ALA A 56 -21.56 6.48 13.98
N ASP A 57 -20.71 5.48 14.27
CA ASP A 57 -20.20 5.20 15.62
C ASP A 57 -19.30 6.33 16.19
N GLY A 58 -18.84 7.24 15.35
CA GLY A 58 -17.91 8.28 15.76
C GLY A 58 -17.51 9.22 14.64
N ARG A 59 -16.56 10.09 14.97
CA ARG A 59 -16.05 11.11 14.04
C ARG A 59 -15.22 10.45 12.95
N MET A 60 -15.35 10.98 11.74
CA MET A 60 -14.46 10.62 10.64
C MET A 60 -13.01 10.99 10.98
N LEU A 61 -12.11 10.02 10.82
CA LEU A 61 -10.67 10.19 10.98
C LEU A 61 -10.01 10.23 9.59
N SER A 62 -8.90 10.95 9.50
CA SER A 62 -8.09 10.97 8.28
C SER A 62 -6.61 11.09 8.65
N GLY A 63 -5.76 10.51 7.81
CA GLY A 63 -4.32 10.54 8.00
C GLY A 63 -3.59 10.26 6.69
N PRO A 64 -2.34 10.73 6.56
CA PRO A 64 -1.52 10.39 5.42
C PRO A 64 -1.06 8.93 5.52
N LEU A 65 -1.00 8.24 4.38
CA LEU A 65 -0.36 6.94 4.26
C LEU A 65 1.06 7.13 3.71
N PRO A 66 2.11 7.01 4.55
CA PRO A 66 3.49 7.16 4.11
C PRO A 66 3.92 5.88 3.39
N MET A 67 4.06 5.98 2.07
CA MET A 67 4.29 4.82 1.21
C MET A 67 5.72 4.73 0.72
N SER A 68 6.12 3.53 0.32
CA SER A 68 7.31 3.30 -0.50
C SER A 68 8.64 3.70 0.17
N MET A 69 8.74 3.48 1.48
CA MET A 69 9.88 3.84 2.32
C MET A 69 10.26 5.33 2.23
N ASN A 70 9.25 6.21 2.09
CA ASN A 70 9.46 7.64 1.90
C ASN A 70 9.91 8.41 3.16
N ARG A 71 10.11 7.74 4.29
CA ARG A 71 10.64 8.32 5.53
C ARG A 71 12.02 7.74 5.80
N ALA A 72 13.04 8.60 5.73
CA ALA A 72 14.43 8.24 5.90
C ALA A 72 15.13 9.21 6.87
N PRO A 73 16.20 8.78 7.57
CA PRO A 73 16.76 7.42 7.54
C PRO A 73 15.93 6.40 8.33
N GLN A 74 15.92 5.13 7.91
CA GLN A 74 15.23 4.05 8.62
C GLN A 74 16.03 3.51 9.83
N ALA A 75 17.32 3.84 9.89
CA ALA A 75 18.22 3.45 10.97
C ALA A 75 19.15 4.61 11.32
N VAL A 76 19.30 4.84 12.63
CA VAL A 76 20.33 5.71 13.21
C VAL A 76 20.96 4.97 14.40
N PRO A 77 22.14 5.39 14.88
CA PRO A 77 22.73 4.77 16.07
C PRO A 77 21.74 4.75 17.25
N GLY A 78 21.41 3.55 17.72
CA GLY A 78 20.49 3.34 18.84
C GLY A 78 19.00 3.34 18.50
N MET A 79 18.59 3.50 17.24
CA MET A 79 17.16 3.50 16.87
C MET A 79 16.91 2.99 15.44
N LEU A 80 15.92 2.12 15.30
CA LEU A 80 15.32 1.71 14.03
C LEU A 80 13.86 2.18 14.00
N VAL A 81 13.34 2.53 12.82
CA VAL A 81 11.92 2.84 12.62
C VAL A 81 11.28 1.78 11.73
N VAL A 82 10.02 1.43 12.01
CA VAL A 82 9.29 0.33 11.33
C VAL A 82 7.90 0.81 10.88
N GLY A 83 7.23 0.05 10.02
CA GLY A 83 5.88 0.33 9.55
C GLY A 83 5.70 1.74 8.99
N ASP A 84 4.62 2.42 9.39
CA ASP A 84 4.32 3.78 8.96
C ASP A 84 5.40 4.80 9.37
N ALA A 85 6.14 4.55 10.45
CA ALA A 85 7.26 5.42 10.84
C ALA A 85 8.41 5.35 9.82
N ALA A 86 8.63 4.18 9.19
CA ALA A 86 9.56 4.00 8.08
C ALA A 86 8.96 4.36 6.71
N GLY A 87 7.65 4.63 6.65
CA GLY A 87 6.92 4.82 5.40
C GLY A 87 6.74 3.53 4.61
N ALA A 88 6.60 2.40 5.29
CA ALA A 88 6.57 1.07 4.69
C ALA A 88 5.24 0.69 4.00
N VAL A 89 4.27 1.60 3.88
CA VAL A 89 2.97 1.28 3.27
C VAL A 89 3.15 0.91 1.79
N ASN A 90 2.44 -0.12 1.35
CA ASN A 90 2.44 -0.60 -0.02
C ASN A 90 1.89 0.47 -0.98
N PRO A 91 2.67 0.94 -1.97
CA PRO A 91 2.21 1.97 -2.90
C PRO A 91 1.16 1.47 -3.91
N MET A 92 0.93 0.16 -4.06
CA MET A 92 -0.07 -0.37 -4.99
C MET A 92 -1.50 -0.29 -4.47
N ASN A 93 -1.71 -0.63 -3.20
CA ASN A 93 -3.04 -0.82 -2.61
C ASN A 93 -3.25 -0.06 -1.28
N GLY A 94 -2.22 0.58 -0.72
CA GLY A 94 -2.30 1.31 0.54
C GLY A 94 -2.28 0.42 1.79
N GLU A 95 -1.97 -0.87 1.66
CA GLU A 95 -1.87 -1.79 2.79
C GLU A 95 -0.60 -1.50 3.61
N GLY A 96 -0.75 -1.36 4.93
CA GLY A 96 0.37 -1.12 5.86
C GLY A 96 0.55 -2.18 6.94
N ILE A 97 -0.46 -3.02 7.23
CA ILE A 97 -0.43 -3.94 8.38
C ILE A 97 0.64 -5.02 8.20
N ALA A 98 0.63 -5.76 7.08
CA ALA A 98 1.65 -6.78 6.83
C ALA A 98 3.06 -6.17 6.86
N TYR A 99 3.24 -5.03 6.19
CA TYR A 99 4.54 -4.34 6.15
C TYR A 99 4.98 -3.82 7.52
N ALA A 100 4.06 -3.37 8.39
CA ALA A 100 4.41 -2.98 9.76
C ALA A 100 4.92 -4.18 10.58
N ILE A 101 4.28 -5.34 10.42
CA ILE A 101 4.70 -6.59 11.07
C ILE A 101 6.05 -7.03 10.52
N GLU A 102 6.17 -7.21 9.20
CA GLU A 102 7.39 -7.73 8.57
C GLU A 102 8.60 -6.82 8.80
N THR A 103 8.41 -5.49 8.75
CA THR A 103 9.51 -4.54 9.06
C THR A 103 9.89 -4.56 10.53
N GLY A 104 8.93 -4.83 11.42
CA GLY A 104 9.16 -5.07 12.85
C GLY A 104 9.97 -6.32 13.12
N GLU A 105 9.63 -7.44 12.47
CA GLU A 105 10.35 -8.70 12.55
C GLU A 105 11.81 -8.54 12.09
N MET A 106 12.01 -7.95 10.90
CA MET A 106 13.35 -7.68 10.37
C MET A 106 14.20 -6.81 11.32
N ALA A 107 13.60 -5.78 11.92
CA ALA A 107 14.28 -4.93 12.88
C ALA A 107 14.64 -5.70 14.16
N ALA A 108 13.74 -6.55 14.66
CA ALA A 108 13.96 -7.36 15.85
C ALA A 108 15.09 -8.37 15.66
N GLU A 109 15.15 -9.05 14.52
CA GLU A 109 16.23 -10.00 14.18
C GLU A 109 17.60 -9.32 14.15
N LEU A 110 17.71 -8.18 13.46
CA LEU A 110 18.96 -7.42 13.39
C LEU A 110 19.40 -6.88 14.75
N LEU A 111 18.46 -6.38 15.56
CA LEU A 111 18.74 -5.92 16.92
C LEU A 111 19.18 -7.08 17.81
N HIS A 112 18.51 -8.22 17.73
CA HIS A 112 18.89 -9.42 18.49
C HIS A 112 20.32 -9.85 18.15
N GLU A 113 20.67 -9.95 16.87
CA GLU A 113 22.02 -10.28 16.45
C GLU A 113 23.06 -9.25 16.91
N ALA A 114 22.73 -7.96 16.79
CA ALA A 114 23.60 -6.87 17.22
C ALA A 114 23.92 -6.95 18.72
N LEU A 115 22.92 -7.26 19.55
CA LEU A 115 23.06 -7.39 21.00
C LEU A 115 23.82 -8.64 21.39
N VAL A 116 23.48 -9.80 20.84
CA VAL A 116 24.12 -11.08 21.19
C VAL A 116 25.60 -11.11 20.80
N LYS A 117 25.95 -10.50 19.65
CA LYS A 117 27.33 -10.48 19.14
C LYS A 117 28.14 -9.29 19.65
N ASP A 118 27.55 -8.40 20.45
CA ASP A 118 28.12 -7.10 20.84
C ASP A 118 28.66 -6.30 19.63
N ARG A 119 27.83 -6.23 18.57
CA ARG A 119 28.14 -5.59 17.29
C ARG A 119 26.99 -4.67 16.88
N PRO A 120 26.89 -3.44 17.44
CA PRO A 120 25.80 -2.52 17.13
C PRO A 120 25.70 -2.15 15.64
N GLY A 121 26.80 -2.25 14.89
CA GLY A 121 26.82 -2.03 13.44
C GLY A 121 25.91 -2.96 12.63
N LEU A 122 25.53 -4.14 13.16
CA LEU A 122 24.60 -5.05 12.47
C LEU A 122 23.21 -4.44 12.29
N ALA A 123 22.72 -3.68 13.29
CA ALA A 123 21.44 -2.98 13.19
C ALA A 123 21.43 -1.91 12.07
N MET A 124 22.60 -1.34 11.74
CA MET A 124 22.73 -0.32 10.69
C MET A 124 22.58 -0.88 9.28
N VAL A 125 22.56 -2.21 9.10
CA VAL A 125 22.29 -2.87 7.82
C VAL A 125 20.80 -2.79 7.44
N TYR A 126 19.93 -2.45 8.40
CA TYR A 126 18.48 -2.46 8.22
C TYR A 126 17.96 -1.71 6.97
N PRO A 127 18.42 -0.49 6.62
CA PRO A 127 17.97 0.19 5.40
C PRO A 127 18.35 -0.55 4.12
N GLN A 128 19.48 -1.27 4.12
CA GLN A 128 19.86 -2.12 3.00
C GLN A 128 18.95 -3.35 2.91
N ALA A 129 18.72 -4.03 4.04
CA ALA A 129 17.81 -5.19 4.08
C ALA A 129 16.39 -4.84 3.61
N LEU A 130 15.86 -3.67 4.00
CA LEU A 130 14.57 -3.17 3.51
C LEU A 130 14.56 -2.96 1.99
N ARG A 131 15.63 -2.37 1.43
CA ARG A 131 15.75 -2.15 -0.02
C ARG A 131 15.85 -3.47 -0.78
N GLU A 132 16.56 -4.45 -0.23
CA GLU A 132 16.69 -5.78 -0.83
C GLU A 132 15.35 -6.53 -0.84
N ARG A 133 14.58 -6.45 0.26
CA ARG A 133 13.29 -7.12 0.39
C ARG A 133 12.18 -6.44 -0.41
N TYR A 134 12.04 -5.12 -0.32
CA TYR A 134 10.86 -4.41 -0.87
C TYR A 134 11.18 -3.43 -1.99
N GLY A 135 12.45 -3.05 -2.21
CA GLY A 135 12.80 -1.94 -3.09
C GLY A 135 12.28 -2.11 -4.52
N ARG A 136 12.34 -3.33 -5.07
CA ARG A 136 11.87 -3.65 -6.42
C ARG A 136 10.34 -3.66 -6.51
N TYR A 137 9.68 -4.35 -5.58
CA TYR A 137 8.23 -4.39 -5.48
C TYR A 137 7.63 -2.98 -5.33
N PHE A 138 8.18 -2.18 -4.41
CA PHE A 138 7.74 -0.80 -4.17
C PHE A 138 8.04 0.11 -5.36
N HIS A 139 9.14 -0.10 -6.08
CA HIS A 139 9.41 0.63 -7.31
C HIS A 139 8.33 0.37 -8.38
N LEU A 140 7.97 -0.90 -8.60
CA LEU A 140 6.85 -1.26 -9.48
C LEU A 140 5.54 -0.62 -9.00
N GLY A 141 5.26 -0.67 -7.70
CA GLY A 141 4.04 -0.12 -7.15
C GLY A 141 3.93 1.40 -7.30
N ARG A 142 5.04 2.15 -7.18
CA ARG A 142 5.07 3.59 -7.52
C ARG A 142 4.72 3.82 -8.99
N GLY A 143 5.24 2.98 -9.89
CA GLY A 143 4.89 3.02 -11.31
C GLY A 143 3.41 2.79 -11.52
N PHE A 144 2.87 1.72 -10.92
CA PHE A 144 1.45 1.39 -10.97
C PHE A 144 0.56 2.52 -10.46
N ALA A 145 0.84 3.07 -9.27
CA ALA A 145 0.07 4.17 -8.69
C ALA A 145 0.05 5.42 -9.59
N ARG A 146 1.15 5.71 -10.30
CA ARG A 146 1.23 6.80 -11.28
C ARG A 146 0.39 6.50 -12.53
N LEU A 147 0.32 5.25 -12.98
CA LEU A 147 -0.46 4.87 -14.15
C LEU A 147 -1.96 4.90 -13.86
N VAL A 148 -2.39 4.36 -12.72
CA VAL A 148 -3.79 4.43 -12.26
C VAL A 148 -4.23 5.87 -12.01
N GLY A 149 -3.28 6.76 -11.70
CA GLY A 149 -3.51 8.20 -11.62
C GLY A 149 -3.97 8.88 -12.92
N LYS A 150 -3.76 8.25 -14.08
CA LYS A 150 -3.96 8.87 -15.41
C LYS A 150 -5.31 8.49 -16.02
N PRO A 151 -6.22 9.45 -16.27
CA PRO A 151 -7.52 9.17 -16.90
C PRO A 151 -7.43 8.48 -18.25
N GLU A 152 -6.39 8.79 -19.04
CA GLU A 152 -6.12 8.22 -20.37
C GLU A 152 -5.80 6.72 -20.31
N ILE A 153 -5.32 6.25 -19.15
CA ILE A 153 -5.04 4.84 -18.90
C ILE A 153 -6.25 4.18 -18.23
N MET A 154 -6.80 4.81 -17.18
CA MET A 154 -7.90 4.22 -16.41
C MET A 154 -9.20 4.12 -17.18
N GLY A 155 -9.52 5.05 -18.09
CA GLY A 155 -10.74 4.98 -18.90
C GLY A 155 -10.81 3.73 -19.78
N PRO A 156 -9.80 3.44 -20.62
CA PRO A 156 -9.73 2.18 -21.36
C PRO A 156 -9.62 0.96 -20.43
N ALA A 157 -8.84 1.05 -19.34
CA ALA A 157 -8.67 -0.07 -18.41
C ALA A 157 -10.00 -0.50 -17.77
N THR A 158 -10.84 0.44 -17.33
CA THR A 158 -12.16 0.12 -16.75
C THR A 158 -13.11 -0.52 -17.75
N LYS A 159 -13.00 -0.17 -19.03
CA LYS A 159 -13.84 -0.73 -20.09
C LYS A 159 -13.38 -2.11 -20.57
N TYR A 160 -12.07 -2.36 -20.65
CA TYR A 160 -11.52 -3.53 -21.34
C TYR A 160 -10.72 -4.48 -20.44
N LEU A 161 -10.06 -3.99 -19.39
CA LEU A 161 -9.19 -4.79 -18.53
C LEU A 161 -9.89 -5.25 -17.25
N LEU A 162 -10.52 -4.32 -16.51
CA LEU A 162 -11.15 -4.63 -15.22
C LEU A 162 -12.29 -5.68 -15.29
N PRO A 163 -13.10 -5.76 -16.37
CA PRO A 163 -14.11 -6.81 -16.48
C PRO A 163 -13.51 -8.21 -16.72
N ASN A 164 -12.24 -8.30 -17.14
CA ASN A 164 -11.61 -9.57 -17.45
C ASN A 164 -11.07 -10.23 -16.17
N ARG A 165 -11.71 -11.33 -15.75
CA ARG A 165 -11.36 -12.08 -14.53
C ARG A 165 -9.90 -12.54 -14.48
N LYS A 166 -9.30 -12.94 -15.62
CA LYS A 166 -7.90 -13.41 -15.63
C LYS A 166 -6.94 -12.26 -15.39
N VAL A 167 -7.20 -11.12 -16.02
CA VAL A 167 -6.41 -9.88 -15.83
C VAL A 167 -6.56 -9.37 -14.41
N MET A 168 -7.78 -9.35 -13.87
CA MET A 168 -8.03 -8.92 -12.49
C MET A 168 -7.44 -9.87 -11.46
N GLY A 169 -7.53 -11.19 -11.65
CA GLY A 169 -6.88 -12.14 -10.75
C GLY A 169 -5.36 -11.92 -10.69
N PHE A 170 -4.74 -11.72 -11.85
CA PHE A 170 -3.32 -11.38 -11.93
C PHE A 170 -3.00 -10.04 -11.24
N ALA A 171 -3.77 -9.00 -11.53
CA ALA A 171 -3.59 -7.67 -10.93
C ALA A 171 -3.75 -7.71 -9.41
N MET A 172 -4.76 -8.42 -8.89
CA MET A 172 -4.97 -8.59 -7.46
C MET A 172 -3.79 -9.30 -6.79
N ARG A 173 -3.26 -10.36 -7.43
CA ARG A 173 -2.10 -11.07 -6.93
C ARG A 173 -0.86 -10.18 -6.83
N MET A 174 -0.60 -9.37 -7.87
CA MET A 174 0.47 -8.37 -7.86
C MET A 174 0.25 -7.32 -6.76
N MET A 175 -0.96 -6.77 -6.65
CA MET A 175 -1.30 -5.75 -5.64
C MET A 175 -1.18 -6.27 -4.21
N ALA A 176 -1.46 -7.55 -3.98
CA ALA A 176 -1.36 -8.19 -2.67
C ALA A 176 0.05 -8.69 -2.33
N ASN A 177 1.03 -8.55 -3.23
CA ASN A 177 2.38 -9.10 -3.08
C ASN A 177 2.40 -10.62 -2.79
N LEU A 178 1.41 -11.36 -3.30
CA LEU A 178 1.25 -12.80 -3.07
C LEU A 178 1.89 -13.59 -4.21
N THR A 179 3.21 -13.55 -4.32
CA THR A 179 3.95 -14.28 -5.35
C THR A 179 4.89 -15.31 -4.74
N ASP A 180 4.96 -16.49 -5.37
CA ASP A 180 5.96 -17.52 -5.07
C ASP A 180 7.26 -17.29 -5.89
N GLY A 181 7.37 -16.14 -6.57
CA GLY A 181 8.54 -15.74 -7.33
C GLY A 181 8.87 -16.69 -8.48
N ARG A 182 10.15 -17.08 -8.61
CA ARG A 182 10.60 -17.93 -9.73
C ARG A 182 10.04 -19.36 -9.67
N ASP A 183 9.67 -19.81 -8.48
CA ASP A 183 9.28 -21.19 -8.19
C ASP A 183 7.76 -21.39 -8.29
N GLY A 184 7.01 -20.30 -8.52
CA GLY A 184 5.57 -20.29 -8.72
C GLY A 184 5.10 -20.60 -10.14
N ASP A 185 3.84 -20.26 -10.41
CA ASP A 185 3.19 -20.50 -11.70
C ASP A 185 3.63 -19.51 -12.79
N ALA A 186 2.99 -19.55 -13.97
CA ALA A 186 3.33 -18.67 -15.08
C ALA A 186 3.13 -17.17 -14.76
N GLN A 187 2.17 -16.83 -13.90
CA GLN A 187 1.93 -15.47 -13.45
C GLN A 187 3.01 -15.02 -12.46
N ASP A 188 3.43 -15.90 -11.55
CA ASP A 188 4.55 -15.62 -10.63
C ASP A 188 5.86 -15.39 -11.37
N LYS A 189 6.16 -16.23 -12.35
CA LYS A 189 7.37 -16.09 -13.18
C LYS A 189 7.34 -14.80 -13.98
N LEU A 190 6.18 -14.43 -14.54
CA LEU A 190 6.00 -13.16 -15.23
C LEU A 190 6.24 -11.99 -14.27
N PHE A 191 5.66 -12.04 -13.08
CA PHE A 191 5.82 -11.00 -12.07
C PHE A 191 7.27 -10.88 -11.60
N TYR A 192 7.94 -11.99 -11.33
CA TYR A 192 9.36 -12.06 -10.98
C TYR A 192 10.25 -11.42 -12.05
N VAL A 193 9.94 -11.63 -13.34
CA VAL A 193 10.64 -10.98 -14.46
C VAL A 193 10.39 -9.47 -14.45
N LEU A 194 9.15 -9.03 -14.28
CA LEU A 194 8.81 -7.60 -14.19
C LEU A 194 9.54 -6.91 -13.03
N GLU A 195 9.59 -7.54 -11.86
CA GLU A 195 10.35 -7.07 -10.72
C GLU A 195 11.86 -6.98 -11.02
N ARG A 196 12.40 -7.89 -11.83
CA ARG A 196 13.84 -7.91 -12.18
C ARG A 196 14.23 -6.85 -13.19
N LEU A 197 13.30 -6.49 -14.05
CA LEU A 197 13.46 -5.39 -15.01
C LEU A 197 13.29 -4.02 -14.34
N ALA A 198 12.49 -3.93 -13.28
CA ALA A 198 12.39 -2.74 -12.45
C ALA A 198 13.71 -2.50 -11.70
N ARG A 199 14.51 -1.54 -12.17
CA ARG A 199 15.74 -1.14 -11.48
C ARG A 199 15.40 -0.68 -10.06
N ALA A 200 15.97 -1.35 -9.07
CA ALA A 200 15.96 -0.85 -7.69
C ALA A 200 16.65 0.52 -7.68
N SER A 201 15.89 1.55 -7.33
CA SER A 201 16.37 2.92 -7.10
C SER A 201 16.02 3.31 -5.68
#